data_AF-A0A6B3F350-F1
#
_entry.id   AF-A0A6B3F350-F1
#
_cell.length_a   1.000
_cell.length_b   1.000
_cell.length_c   1.000
_cell.angle_alpha   90.00
_cell.angle_beta   90.00
_cell.angle_gamma   90.00
#
_symmetry.space_group_name_H-M   'P 1'
#
loop_
_entity.id
_entity.type
_entity.pdbx_description
1 polymer ?
#
loop_
_entity_poly.entity_id
_entity_poly.type
_entity_poly.pdbx_seq_one_letter_code
_entity_poly.pdbx_strand_id
1 'polypeptide(L)'
;YAEVVADRLGDRVKRWATLNEPLCSSWIGHLEGTMAPGLTDIEAAVRTSYHLLLGHGLATQAIRAAAPDSEVGIVFNLNPVDPATGSEGDAAAARRMDGHVNRWWLDPVHGRGFPEDMVDVYGVALPE
;
A
#
# COMPACT_ATOMS: atom_id res chain seq x y z
N TYR A 1 -2.81 18.62 -3.00
CA TYR A 1 -1.34 18.56 -2.84
C TYR A 1 -0.67 18.10 -4.13
N ALA A 2 -0.89 16.86 -4.59
CA ALA A 2 -0.22 16.30 -5.76
C ALA A 2 -0.33 17.18 -7.02
N GLU A 3 -1.53 17.66 -7.34
CA GLU A 3 -1.79 18.61 -8.45
C GLU A 3 -0.90 19.85 -8.37
N VAL A 4 -0.98 20.60 -7.25
CA VAL A 4 -0.19 21.83 -7.03
C VAL A 4 1.32 21.60 -7.22
N VAL A 5 1.83 20.46 -6.76
CA VAL A 5 3.26 20.13 -6.91
C VAL A 5 3.58 19.78 -8.37
N ALA A 6 2.71 19.04 -9.04
CA ALA A 6 2.86 18.69 -10.45
C ALA A 6 2.75 19.92 -11.37
N ASP A 7 1.82 20.84 -11.11
CA ASP A 7 1.70 22.12 -11.84
C ASP A 7 3.00 22.93 -11.75
N ARG A 8 3.62 22.93 -10.56
CA ARG A 8 4.81 23.75 -10.31
C ARG A 8 6.10 23.14 -10.84
N LEU A 9 6.20 21.81 -10.88
CA LEU A 9 7.45 21.08 -11.12
C LEU A 9 7.40 20.10 -12.31
N GLY A 10 6.24 19.87 -12.89
CA GLY A 10 6.02 18.93 -14.01
C GLY A 10 6.73 19.31 -15.31
N ASP A 11 7.18 20.57 -15.41
CA ASP A 11 8.08 21.04 -16.46
C ASP A 11 9.43 20.29 -16.44
N ARG A 12 9.92 19.91 -15.25
CA ARG A 12 11.26 19.32 -15.04
C ARG A 12 11.24 17.92 -14.44
N VAL A 13 10.27 17.57 -13.60
CA VAL A 13 10.16 16.25 -12.99
C VAL A 13 9.31 15.35 -13.88
N LYS A 14 9.93 14.31 -14.45
CA LYS A 14 9.29 13.36 -15.37
C LYS A 14 8.98 12.00 -14.77
N ARG A 15 9.52 11.68 -13.59
CA ARG A 15 9.28 10.43 -12.87
C ARG A 15 8.80 10.75 -11.46
N TRP A 16 7.60 10.32 -11.14
CA TRP A 16 6.94 10.61 -9.88
C TRP A 16 6.69 9.34 -9.09
N ALA A 17 7.02 9.38 -7.80
CA ALA A 17 6.53 8.41 -6.82
C ALA A 17 5.48 9.12 -5.95
N THR A 18 4.30 8.55 -5.87
CA THR A 18 3.18 9.10 -5.07
C THR A 18 3.35 8.84 -3.58
N LEU A 19 3.67 7.59 -3.24
CA LEU A 19 3.91 7.12 -1.87
C LEU A 19 5.22 6.35 -1.83
N ASN A 20 5.91 6.47 -0.69
CA ASN A 20 7.01 5.62 -0.30
C ASN A 20 6.57 4.72 0.85
N GLU A 21 6.65 3.41 0.68
CA GLU A 21 6.40 2.40 1.72
C GLU A 21 5.07 2.62 2.45
N PRO A 22 3.92 2.50 1.75
CA PRO A 22 2.61 2.65 2.40
C PRO A 22 2.40 1.65 3.54
N LEU A 23 3.10 0.51 3.51
CA LEU A 23 3.21 -0.45 4.60
C LEU A 23 3.65 0.21 5.91
N CYS A 24 4.73 0.97 5.89
CA CYS A 24 5.26 1.64 7.08
C CYS A 24 4.26 2.66 7.64
N SER A 25 3.65 3.45 6.76
CA SER A 25 2.65 4.45 7.16
C SER A 25 1.38 3.81 7.74
N SER A 26 1.03 2.59 7.29
CA SER A 26 -0.15 1.86 7.71
C SER A 26 0.13 0.88 8.84
N TRP A 27 0.78 -0.25 8.56
CA TRP A 27 1.03 -1.31 9.55
C TRP A 27 1.92 -0.81 10.68
N ILE A 28 3.05 -0.19 10.39
CA ILE A 28 3.97 0.21 11.46
C ILE A 28 3.41 1.42 12.25
N GLY A 29 2.74 2.34 11.57
CA GLY A 29 2.14 3.53 12.19
C GLY A 29 0.83 3.30 12.95
N HIS A 30 0.00 2.35 12.48
CA HIS A 30 -1.38 2.17 12.97
C HIS A 30 -1.68 0.78 13.54
N LEU A 31 -0.85 -0.24 13.27
CA LEU A 31 -1.00 -1.59 13.84
C LEU A 31 0.06 -1.90 14.91
N GLU A 32 1.33 -1.65 14.60
CA GLU A 32 2.45 -1.92 15.51
C GLU A 32 2.73 -0.75 16.48
N GLY A 33 2.40 0.47 16.06
CA GLY A 33 2.54 1.69 16.86
C GLY A 33 3.99 2.17 17.05
N THR A 34 4.95 1.69 16.25
CA THR A 34 6.37 2.05 16.38
C THR A 34 6.80 3.18 15.45
N MET A 35 5.92 3.62 14.55
CA MET A 35 6.03 4.87 13.80
C MET A 35 4.83 5.77 14.11
N ALA A 36 4.93 7.06 13.77
CA ALA A 36 3.79 7.95 13.86
C ALA A 36 2.58 7.40 13.05
N PRO A 37 1.33 7.56 13.53
CA PRO A 37 0.93 8.25 14.76
C PRO A 37 1.10 7.43 16.05
N GLY A 38 1.51 6.16 15.98
CA GLY A 38 1.79 5.33 17.14
C GLY A 38 0.56 4.57 17.66
N LEU A 39 -0.38 4.21 16.77
CA LEU A 39 -1.57 3.46 17.15
C LEU A 39 -1.32 1.94 17.07
N THR A 40 -2.08 1.20 17.86
CA THR A 40 -2.08 -0.26 17.87
C THR A 40 -3.51 -0.79 17.63
N ASP A 41 -4.05 -0.51 16.44
CA ASP A 41 -5.45 -0.71 16.07
C ASP A 41 -5.54 -1.26 14.63
N ILE A 42 -6.01 -2.51 14.50
CA ILE A 42 -6.16 -3.18 13.20
C ILE A 42 -7.22 -2.53 12.30
N GLU A 43 -8.30 -1.98 12.87
CA GLU A 43 -9.33 -1.30 12.09
C GLU A 43 -8.78 0.00 11.52
N ALA A 44 -8.07 0.77 12.34
CA ALA A 44 -7.37 1.97 11.89
C ALA A 44 -6.35 1.64 10.80
N ALA A 45 -5.57 0.58 10.97
CA ALA A 45 -4.55 0.20 10.02
C ALA A 45 -5.13 -0.27 8.67
N VAL A 46 -6.17 -1.11 8.66
CA VAL A 46 -6.84 -1.54 7.42
C VAL A 46 -7.42 -0.33 6.68
N ARG A 47 -8.11 0.58 7.39
CA ARG A 47 -8.65 1.80 6.77
C ARG A 47 -7.57 2.73 6.24
N THR A 48 -6.46 2.89 6.96
CA THR A 48 -5.31 3.67 6.48
C THR A 48 -4.72 3.06 5.21
N SER A 49 -4.57 1.73 5.15
CA SER A 49 -4.05 1.05 3.95
C SER A 49 -4.91 1.32 2.71
N TYR A 50 -6.23 1.26 2.86
CA TYR A 50 -7.18 1.56 1.80
C TYR A 50 -7.03 3.01 1.32
N HIS A 51 -7.06 3.97 2.26
CA HIS A 51 -6.99 5.39 1.91
C HIS A 51 -5.64 5.80 1.32
N LEU A 52 -4.53 5.15 1.70
CA LEU A 52 -3.24 5.35 1.04
C LEU A 52 -3.29 4.91 -0.42
N LEU A 53 -3.85 3.73 -0.72
CA LEU A 53 -3.96 3.26 -2.11
C LEU A 53 -4.97 4.09 -2.93
N LEU A 54 -6.08 4.53 -2.33
CA LEU A 54 -6.97 5.51 -2.95
C LEU A 54 -6.23 6.83 -3.25
N GLY A 55 -5.45 7.33 -2.30
CA GLY A 55 -4.62 8.52 -2.45
C GLY A 55 -3.60 8.38 -3.57
N HIS A 56 -2.97 7.20 -3.73
CA HIS A 56 -2.11 6.89 -4.88
C HIS A 56 -2.86 7.03 -6.21
N GLY A 57 -4.07 6.47 -6.32
CA GLY A 57 -4.90 6.57 -7.52
C GLY A 57 -5.26 8.02 -7.86
N LEU A 58 -5.74 8.79 -6.88
CA LEU A 58 -6.09 10.20 -7.04
C LEU A 58 -4.89 11.06 -7.42
N ALA A 59 -3.74 10.86 -6.75
CA ALA A 59 -2.51 11.57 -7.07
C ALA A 59 -2.01 11.24 -8.49
N THR A 60 -2.14 9.99 -8.91
CA THR A 60 -1.76 9.56 -10.27
C THR A 60 -2.60 10.27 -11.34
N GLN A 61 -3.91 10.39 -11.12
CA GLN A 61 -4.79 11.13 -12.04
C GLN A 61 -4.42 12.61 -12.09
N ALA A 62 -4.22 13.25 -10.94
CA ALA A 62 -3.87 14.66 -10.85
C ALA A 62 -2.51 14.98 -11.52
N ILE A 63 -1.48 14.16 -11.27
CA ILE A 63 -0.15 14.37 -11.86
C ILE A 63 -0.21 14.22 -13.39
N ARG A 64 -0.94 13.23 -13.92
CA ARG A 64 -1.09 13.05 -15.37
C ARG A 64 -1.86 14.19 -16.04
N ALA A 65 -2.82 14.80 -15.35
CA ALA A 65 -3.53 15.97 -15.86
C ALA A 65 -2.64 17.21 -15.93
N ALA A 66 -1.87 17.46 -14.86
CA ALA A 66 -0.98 18.62 -14.74
C ALA A 66 0.33 18.49 -15.56
N ALA A 67 0.85 17.28 -15.69
CA ALA A 67 2.13 16.99 -16.33
C ALA A 67 2.03 15.75 -17.24
N PRO A 68 1.43 15.88 -18.45
CA PRO A 68 1.08 14.76 -19.31
C PRO A 68 2.23 13.84 -19.73
N ASP A 69 3.46 14.36 -19.81
CA ASP A 69 4.66 13.60 -20.18
C ASP A 69 5.30 12.84 -19.00
N SER A 70 4.60 12.72 -17.87
CA SER A 70 5.15 12.11 -16.65
C SER A 70 4.88 10.61 -16.54
N GLU A 71 5.89 9.88 -16.11
CA GLU A 71 5.76 8.53 -15.56
C GLU A 71 5.39 8.64 -14.07
N VAL A 72 4.38 7.88 -13.63
CA VAL A 72 3.91 7.90 -12.25
C VAL A 72 3.86 6.48 -11.69
N GLY A 73 4.42 6.30 -10.50
CA GLY A 73 4.42 5.03 -9.78
C GLY A 73 4.28 5.19 -8.26
N ILE A 74 4.51 4.08 -7.59
CA ILE A 74 4.47 3.92 -6.14
C ILE A 74 5.67 3.05 -5.72
N VAL A 75 6.26 3.35 -4.58
CA VAL A 75 7.44 2.65 -4.06
C VAL A 75 7.02 1.73 -2.92
N PHE A 76 7.34 0.45 -3.02
CA PHE A 76 7.03 -0.58 -2.03
C PHE A 76 8.30 -1.18 -1.42
N ASN A 77 8.21 -1.52 -0.14
CA ASN A 77 9.18 -2.32 0.62
C ASN A 77 8.73 -3.78 0.66
N LEU A 78 8.82 -4.47 -0.47
CA LEU A 78 8.44 -5.88 -0.61
C LEU A 78 9.45 -6.80 0.08
N ASN A 79 8.97 -7.90 0.66
CA ASN A 79 9.82 -8.90 1.30
C ASN A 79 9.58 -10.28 0.67
N PRO A 80 10.62 -11.01 0.21
CA PRO A 80 10.51 -12.43 -0.08
C PRO A 80 10.06 -13.19 1.17
N VAL A 81 9.11 -14.12 1.01
CA VAL A 81 8.56 -14.91 2.11
C VAL A 81 8.64 -16.39 1.76
N ASP A 82 9.52 -17.11 2.46
CA ASP A 82 9.68 -18.55 2.33
C ASP A 82 9.19 -19.27 3.61
N PRO A 83 8.55 -20.44 3.50
CA PRO A 83 8.19 -21.23 4.67
C PRO A 83 9.44 -21.76 5.37
N ALA A 84 9.43 -21.80 6.71
CA ALA A 84 10.57 -22.28 7.50
C ALA A 84 10.87 -23.77 7.28
N THR A 85 9.83 -24.57 7.01
CA THR A 85 9.93 -26.00 6.69
C THR A 85 8.95 -26.38 5.57
N GLY A 86 8.97 -27.64 5.13
CA GLY A 86 7.98 -28.19 4.19
C GLY A 86 6.63 -28.55 4.80
N SER A 87 6.36 -28.19 6.06
CA SER A 87 5.07 -28.48 6.71
C SER A 87 3.95 -27.62 6.14
N GLU A 88 2.71 -28.14 6.15
CA GLU A 88 1.53 -27.39 5.73
C GLU A 88 1.28 -26.15 6.61
N GLY A 89 1.63 -26.22 7.90
CA GLY A 89 1.51 -25.12 8.84
C GLY A 89 2.41 -23.94 8.46
N ASP A 90 3.67 -24.21 8.14
CA ASP A 90 4.62 -23.18 7.73
C ASP A 90 4.28 -22.61 6.35
N ALA A 91 3.80 -23.45 5.42
CA ALA A 91 3.30 -22.99 4.12
C ALA A 91 2.11 -22.04 4.27
N ALA A 92 1.17 -22.35 5.17
CA ALA A 92 0.02 -21.49 5.45
C ALA A 92 0.44 -20.18 6.15
N ALA A 93 1.41 -20.23 7.07
CA ALA A 93 1.97 -19.04 7.71
C ALA A 93 2.68 -18.12 6.72
N ALA A 94 3.51 -18.69 5.83
CA ALA A 94 4.20 -17.95 4.77
C ALA A 94 3.20 -17.27 3.82
N ARG A 95 2.13 -17.97 3.42
CA ARG A 95 1.06 -17.39 2.57
C ARG A 95 0.40 -16.16 3.21
N ARG A 96 0.09 -16.22 4.52
CA ARG A 96 -0.48 -15.08 5.25
C ARG A 96 0.50 -13.92 5.35
N MET A 97 1.77 -14.20 5.63
CA MET A 97 2.81 -13.17 5.70
C MET A 97 3.00 -12.50 4.33
N ASP A 98 3.13 -13.27 3.25
CA ASP A 98 3.16 -12.74 1.88
C ASP A 98 1.90 -11.90 1.55
N GLY A 99 0.74 -12.37 2.00
CA GLY A 99 -0.50 -11.61 1.94
C GLY A 99 -0.39 -10.24 2.63
N HIS A 100 0.20 -10.22 3.82
CA HIS A 100 0.32 -9.03 4.68
C HIS A 100 1.34 -8.01 4.16
N VAL A 101 2.52 -8.46 3.73
CA VAL A 101 3.64 -7.57 3.34
C VAL A 101 3.70 -7.27 1.85
N ASN A 102 3.12 -8.11 0.99
CA ASN A 102 3.22 -7.97 -0.47
C ASN A 102 1.85 -7.83 -1.14
N ARG A 103 1.00 -8.88 -1.10
CA ARG A 103 -0.22 -8.94 -1.92
C ARG A 103 -1.26 -7.90 -1.54
N TRP A 104 -1.38 -7.57 -0.25
CA TRP A 104 -2.26 -6.50 0.22
C TRP A 104 -2.02 -5.15 -0.49
N TRP A 105 -0.77 -4.90 -0.88
CA TRP A 105 -0.34 -3.67 -1.52
C TRP A 105 -0.31 -3.77 -3.04
N LEU A 106 0.18 -4.89 -3.57
CA LEU A 106 0.38 -5.08 -5.01
C LEU A 106 -0.92 -5.39 -5.74
N ASP A 107 -1.79 -6.23 -5.18
CA ASP A 107 -2.97 -6.73 -5.89
C ASP A 107 -3.93 -5.59 -6.27
N PRO A 108 -4.28 -4.63 -5.37
CA PRO A 108 -5.14 -3.50 -5.74
C PRO A 108 -4.53 -2.63 -6.83
N VAL A 109 -3.23 -2.35 -6.76
CA VAL A 109 -2.52 -1.49 -7.75
C VAL A 109 -2.46 -2.15 -9.13
N HIS A 110 -2.47 -3.48 -9.18
CA HIS A 110 -2.53 -4.25 -10.44
C HIS A 110 -3.95 -4.64 -10.84
N GLY A 111 -4.99 -4.04 -10.24
CA GLY A 111 -6.38 -4.23 -10.63
C GLY A 111 -6.97 -5.60 -10.23
N ARG A 112 -6.38 -6.28 -9.25
CA ARG A 112 -6.85 -7.57 -8.73
C ARG A 112 -7.78 -7.43 -7.51
N GLY A 113 -7.88 -6.24 -6.95
CA GLY A 113 -8.60 -5.98 -5.69
C GLY A 113 -7.76 -6.36 -4.46
N PHE A 114 -8.35 -6.23 -3.27
CA PHE A 114 -7.71 -6.70 -2.03
C PHE A 114 -7.81 -8.23 -1.93
N PRO A 115 -6.75 -8.94 -1.45
CA PRO A 115 -6.79 -10.39 -1.31
C PRO A 115 -7.85 -10.85 -0.31
N GLU A 116 -8.82 -11.66 -0.76
CA GLU A 116 -9.93 -12.16 0.07
C GLU A 116 -9.42 -12.91 1.32
N ASP A 117 -8.38 -13.73 1.16
CA ASP A 117 -7.78 -14.48 2.27
C ASP A 117 -7.24 -13.56 3.37
N MET A 118 -6.79 -12.36 3.02
CA MET A 118 -6.30 -11.38 3.99
C MET A 118 -7.43 -10.54 4.59
N VAL A 119 -8.49 -10.25 3.82
CA VAL A 119 -9.71 -9.63 4.37
C VAL A 119 -10.29 -10.51 5.48
N ASP A 120 -10.36 -11.83 5.24
CA ASP A 120 -10.81 -12.81 6.23
C ASP A 120 -9.89 -12.85 7.46
N VAL A 121 -8.56 -12.81 7.26
CA VAL A 121 -7.57 -12.80 8.36
C VAL A 121 -7.71 -11.56 9.25
N TYR A 122 -7.91 -10.39 8.65
CA TYR A 122 -8.03 -9.15 9.43
C TYR A 122 -9.41 -9.00 10.06
N GLY A 123 -10.47 -9.54 9.45
CA GLY A 123 -11.83 -9.44 9.95
C GLY A 123 -12.35 -7.99 9.99
N VAL A 124 -11.77 -7.10 9.17
CA VAL A 124 -12.16 -5.69 9.07
C VAL A 124 -12.78 -5.44 7.71
N ALA A 125 -14.00 -4.89 7.71
CA ALA A 125 -14.64 -4.45 6.47
C ALA A 125 -13.85 -3.30 5.84
N LEU A 126 -13.57 -3.42 4.53
CA LEU A 126 -12.97 -2.34 3.76
C LEU A 126 -13.96 -1.17 3.61
N PRO A 127 -13.48 0.09 3.56
CA PRO A 127 -14.32 1.24 3.25
C PRO A 127 -15.04 1.09 1.90
N GLU A 128 -16.29 1.58 1.82
CA GLU A 128 -17.07 1.72 0.58
C GLU A 128 -16.50 2.82 -0.33
#